data_AF-A0A3C1FJ30-F1
#
_entry.id   AF-A0A3C1FJ30-F1
#
_cell.length_a   1.000
_cell.length_b   1.000
_cell.length_c   1.000
_cell.angle_alpha   90.00
_cell.angle_beta   90.00
_cell.angle_gamma   90.00
#
_symmetry.space_group_name_H-M   'P 1'
#
loop_
_entity.id
_entity.type
_entity.pdbx_description
1 polymer ?
#
loop_
_entity_poly.entity_id
_entity_poly.type
_entity_poly.pdbx_seq_one_letter_code
_entity_poly.pdbx_strand_id
1 'polypeptide(L)'
;MVSQSGGAPAFGGTPSDGSVIRAIQDLKARGYRVLFYPFVMMDIAAGNSLPDPYSGAAGQPLYPWRGRITCEPAPGEAGSPDNSAAVTAQVNAFFGGAAVSDFTASAMSVGYSGAPEWSLRRMILHYAHLCALAGGVDGFLIGSELRGLTQLRAGGGSYPAVAQLKTLAADVRAVLASAKISYAADWSEYFGHHPNDGSGDVYFHL
;
A
#
# COMPACT_ATOMS: atom_id res chain seq x y z
N MET A 1 16.27 3.27 4.67
CA MET A 1 16.91 4.41 3.99
C MET A 1 16.68 4.22 2.50
N VAL A 2 16.41 5.28 1.75
CA VAL A 2 16.21 5.18 0.29
C VAL A 2 17.57 4.92 -0.39
N SER A 3 17.59 4.19 -1.50
CA SER A 3 18.77 3.95 -2.31
C SER A 3 19.37 5.25 -2.86
N GLN A 4 20.61 5.19 -3.37
CA GLN A 4 21.30 6.35 -3.92
C GLN A 4 21.52 6.21 -5.43
N SER A 5 21.40 7.32 -6.16
CA SER A 5 21.70 7.45 -7.58
C SER A 5 22.47 8.75 -7.81
N GLY A 6 23.65 8.68 -8.43
CA GLY A 6 24.47 9.86 -8.71
C GLY A 6 24.90 10.67 -7.47
N GLY A 7 25.00 10.03 -6.30
CA GLY A 7 25.36 10.69 -5.03
C GLY A 7 24.20 11.36 -4.30
N ALA A 8 22.97 11.22 -4.79
CA ALA A 8 21.75 11.73 -4.15
C ALA A 8 20.75 10.59 -3.87
N PRO A 9 19.78 10.77 -2.96
CA PRO A 9 18.67 9.82 -2.79
C PRO A 9 17.94 9.57 -4.11
N ALA A 10 17.72 8.31 -4.47
CA ALA A 10 17.07 7.90 -5.73
C ALA A 10 15.63 8.42 -5.82
N PHE A 11 14.95 8.45 -4.68
CA PHE A 11 13.77 9.24 -4.44
C PHE A 11 14.10 10.25 -3.35
N GLY A 12 13.58 11.47 -3.45
CA GLY A 12 13.69 12.45 -2.37
C GLY A 12 13.05 11.97 -1.06
N GLY A 13 12.92 12.86 -0.09
CA GLY A 13 12.17 12.55 1.13
C GLY A 13 10.66 12.69 0.92
N THR A 14 9.88 11.97 1.73
CA THR A 14 8.47 12.34 1.95
C THR A 14 8.41 13.67 2.71
N PRO A 15 7.40 14.53 2.46
CA PRO A 15 7.19 15.73 3.25
C PRO A 15 7.07 15.42 4.74
N SER A 16 7.52 16.34 5.60
CA SER A 16 7.35 16.19 7.05
C SER A 16 5.89 16.34 7.46
N ASP A 17 5.50 15.69 8.55
CA ASP A 17 4.17 15.77 9.15
C ASP A 17 3.67 17.22 9.25
N GLY A 18 4.49 18.10 9.82
CA GLY A 18 4.12 19.50 10.01
C GLY A 18 3.86 20.25 8.70
N SER A 19 4.57 19.92 7.62
CA SER A 19 4.32 20.54 6.30
C SER A 19 3.03 20.02 5.67
N VAL A 20 2.72 18.73 5.85
CA VAL A 20 1.45 18.16 5.41
C VAL A 20 0.27 18.80 6.15
N ILE A 21 0.35 18.92 7.49
CA ILE A 21 -0.68 19.56 8.32
C ILE A 21 -0.95 20.98 7.83
N ARG A 22 0.09 21.79 7.68
CA ARG A 22 -0.04 23.18 7.22
C ARG A 22 -0.64 23.26 5.82
N ALA A 23 -0.24 22.38 4.90
CA ALA A 23 -0.79 22.36 3.55
C ALA A 23 -2.29 22.04 3.54
N ILE A 24 -2.73 21.04 4.31
CA ILE A 24 -4.15 20.70 4.44
C ILE A 24 -4.93 21.88 5.03
N GLN A 25 -4.43 22.48 6.11
CA GLN A 25 -5.09 23.61 6.77
C GLN A 25 -5.20 24.83 5.84
N ASP A 26 -4.13 25.17 5.11
CA ASP A 26 -4.12 26.29 4.15
C ASP A 26 -5.11 26.05 3.01
N LEU A 27 -5.14 24.84 2.44
CA LEU A 27 -6.11 24.48 1.38
C LEU A 27 -7.55 24.61 1.87
N LYS A 28 -7.85 24.14 3.08
CA LYS A 28 -9.19 24.23 3.67
C LYS A 28 -9.58 25.67 4.03
N ALA A 29 -8.65 26.47 4.54
CA ALA A 29 -8.88 27.88 4.81
C ALA A 29 -9.26 28.68 3.54
N ARG A 30 -8.77 28.23 2.38
CA ARG A 30 -9.11 28.79 1.06
C ARG A 30 -10.40 28.20 0.45
N GLY A 31 -11.07 27.29 1.14
CA GLY A 31 -12.32 26.67 0.69
C GLY A 31 -12.16 25.51 -0.29
N TYR A 32 -10.95 24.96 -0.46
CA TYR A 32 -10.74 23.78 -1.30
C TYR A 32 -11.12 22.49 -0.57
N ARG A 33 -11.62 21.52 -1.36
CA ARG A 33 -11.71 20.12 -0.91
C ARG A 33 -10.35 19.45 -1.05
N VAL A 34 -9.98 18.65 -0.07
CA VAL A 34 -8.69 17.97 0.00
C VAL A 34 -8.86 16.46 -0.15
N LEU A 35 -8.21 15.88 -1.15
CA LEU A 35 -7.98 14.44 -1.27
C LEU A 35 -6.55 14.15 -0.82
N PHE A 36 -6.39 13.32 0.22
CA PHE A 36 -5.07 12.83 0.60
C PHE A 36 -4.77 11.51 -0.11
N TYR A 37 -3.66 11.49 -0.85
CA TYR A 37 -3.23 10.34 -1.64
C TYR A 37 -1.81 9.91 -1.26
N PRO A 38 -1.66 8.99 -0.29
CA PRO A 38 -0.38 8.34 0.00
C PRO A 38 0.04 7.44 -1.16
N PHE A 39 1.30 7.53 -1.58
CA PHE A 39 1.85 6.81 -2.72
C PHE A 39 3.11 6.04 -2.33
N VAL A 40 3.28 4.82 -2.84
CA VAL A 40 4.47 3.98 -2.63
C VAL A 40 5.31 3.96 -3.90
N MET A 41 6.59 4.30 -3.78
CA MET A 41 7.58 4.15 -4.85
C MET A 41 8.40 2.88 -4.60
N MET A 42 8.69 2.12 -5.65
CA MET A 42 9.51 0.92 -5.56
C MET A 42 10.99 1.32 -5.60
N ASP A 43 11.64 1.29 -4.45
CA ASP A 43 13.05 1.65 -4.33
C ASP A 43 13.95 0.42 -4.31
N ILE A 44 14.32 -0.04 -5.51
CA ILE A 44 15.21 -1.19 -5.72
C ILE A 44 16.54 -0.67 -6.27
N ALA A 45 17.60 -0.82 -5.50
CA ALA A 45 18.94 -0.40 -5.88
C ALA A 45 19.53 -1.26 -7.01
N ALA A 46 20.40 -0.65 -7.82
CA ALA A 46 21.16 -1.37 -8.84
C ALA A 46 22.04 -2.45 -8.21
N GLY A 47 22.09 -3.63 -8.84
CA GLY A 47 22.89 -4.75 -8.36
C GLY A 47 22.35 -5.46 -7.12
N ASN A 48 21.09 -5.19 -6.73
CA ASN A 48 20.34 -6.04 -5.81
C ASN A 48 20.42 -7.51 -6.26
N SER A 49 20.64 -8.43 -5.33
CA SER A 49 20.81 -9.86 -5.59
C SER A 49 19.58 -10.72 -5.27
N LEU A 50 18.49 -10.13 -4.79
CA LEU A 50 17.22 -10.85 -4.60
C LEU A 50 16.70 -11.33 -5.96
N PRO A 51 16.09 -12.52 -6.02
CA PRO A 51 15.48 -13.01 -7.23
C PRO A 51 14.34 -12.09 -7.70
N ASP A 52 14.18 -11.97 -9.02
CA ASP A 52 12.99 -11.35 -9.60
C ASP A 52 11.79 -12.31 -9.43
N PRO A 53 10.73 -11.90 -8.70
CA PRO A 53 9.57 -12.75 -8.46
C PRO A 53 8.90 -13.26 -9.73
N TYR A 54 9.04 -12.55 -10.87
CA TYR A 54 8.39 -12.88 -12.13
C TYR A 54 9.26 -13.69 -13.10
N SER A 55 10.50 -14.02 -12.74
CA SER A 55 11.39 -14.78 -13.62
C SER A 55 12.35 -15.73 -12.90
N GLY A 56 12.48 -15.61 -11.57
CA GLY A 56 13.48 -16.31 -10.77
C GLY A 56 14.92 -15.91 -11.06
N ALA A 57 15.15 -14.99 -12.02
CA ALA A 57 16.48 -14.53 -12.38
C ALA A 57 17.11 -13.72 -11.23
N ALA A 58 18.45 -13.73 -11.17
CA ALA A 58 19.17 -12.96 -10.18
C ALA A 58 18.99 -11.45 -10.44
N GLY A 59 18.50 -10.75 -9.43
CA GLY A 59 18.30 -9.30 -9.42
C GLY A 59 16.92 -8.88 -9.89
N GLN A 60 16.28 -8.04 -9.07
CA GLN A 60 14.98 -7.45 -9.40
C GLN A 60 15.16 -6.21 -10.30
N PRO A 61 14.18 -5.90 -11.17
CA PRO A 61 14.20 -4.69 -11.98
C PRO A 61 14.41 -3.41 -11.16
N LEU A 62 15.07 -2.43 -11.75
CA LEU A 62 15.26 -1.11 -11.15
C LEU A 62 13.96 -0.32 -11.15
N TYR A 63 13.60 0.21 -9.98
CA TYR A 63 12.49 1.14 -9.79
C TYR A 63 11.16 0.74 -10.49
N PRO A 64 10.68 -0.50 -10.32
CA PRO A 64 9.52 -0.97 -11.04
C PRO A 64 8.26 -0.20 -10.63
N TRP A 65 7.21 -0.31 -11.44
CA TRP A 65 5.89 0.12 -11.02
C TRP A 65 5.40 -0.69 -9.80
N ARG A 66 4.74 -0.04 -8.83
CA ARG A 66 4.21 -0.68 -7.60
C ARG A 66 3.18 -1.77 -7.85
N GLY A 67 2.51 -1.77 -9.01
CA GLY A 67 1.65 -2.88 -9.43
C GLY A 67 2.39 -4.19 -9.65
N ARG A 68 3.73 -4.18 -9.63
CA ARG A 68 4.57 -5.39 -9.62
C ARG A 68 4.81 -5.97 -8.23
N ILE A 69 4.39 -5.33 -7.13
CA ILE A 69 4.47 -5.95 -5.80
C ILE A 69 3.59 -7.22 -5.82
N THR A 70 4.15 -8.36 -5.41
CA THR A 70 3.52 -9.69 -5.52
C THR A 70 4.10 -10.64 -4.46
N CYS A 71 3.61 -11.88 -4.41
CA CYS A 71 4.27 -12.97 -3.70
C CYS A 71 5.55 -13.45 -4.40
N GLU A 72 6.41 -14.12 -3.65
CA GLU A 72 7.63 -14.78 -4.14
C GLU A 72 7.47 -16.31 -4.03
N PRO A 73 7.61 -17.07 -5.13
CA PRO A 73 7.59 -16.62 -6.53
C PRO A 73 6.21 -16.07 -6.98
N ALA A 74 6.17 -15.23 -8.02
CA ALA A 74 4.93 -14.61 -8.52
C ALA A 74 3.96 -15.65 -9.14
N PRO A 75 2.67 -15.33 -9.29
CA PRO A 75 1.72 -16.20 -9.98
C PRO A 75 2.23 -16.60 -11.38
N GLY A 76 2.14 -17.89 -11.70
CA GLY A 76 2.65 -18.47 -12.95
C GLY A 76 4.08 -19.03 -12.87
N GLU A 77 4.85 -18.64 -11.86
CA GLU A 77 6.19 -19.18 -11.63
C GLU A 77 6.16 -20.49 -10.82
N ALA A 78 7.17 -21.33 -11.05
CA ALA A 78 7.30 -22.62 -10.38
C ALA A 78 7.43 -22.44 -8.86
N GLY A 79 6.54 -23.10 -8.10
CA GLY A 79 6.54 -23.01 -6.64
C GLY A 79 5.86 -21.75 -6.08
N SER A 80 5.18 -20.96 -6.92
CA SER A 80 4.39 -19.82 -6.44
C SER A 80 3.37 -20.26 -5.37
N PRO A 81 3.23 -19.50 -4.26
CA PRO A 81 2.20 -19.76 -3.27
C PRO A 81 0.81 -19.27 -3.71
N ASP A 82 0.66 -18.62 -4.87
CA ASP A 82 -0.65 -18.21 -5.38
C ASP A 82 -1.62 -19.39 -5.48
N ASN A 83 -2.89 -19.10 -5.23
CA ASN A 83 -3.98 -20.07 -5.12
C ASN A 83 -3.79 -21.11 -4.00
N SER A 84 -3.04 -20.76 -2.95
CA SER A 84 -2.85 -21.59 -1.76
C SER A 84 -2.85 -20.77 -0.46
N ALA A 85 -3.13 -21.43 0.67
CA ALA A 85 -3.13 -20.77 1.97
C ALA A 85 -1.78 -20.09 2.33
N ALA A 86 -0.67 -20.57 1.75
CA ALA A 86 0.67 -20.07 2.01
C ALA A 86 0.87 -18.60 1.61
N VAL A 87 0.15 -18.09 0.61
CA VAL A 87 0.29 -16.69 0.16
C VAL A 87 -0.13 -15.70 1.24
N THR A 88 -1.04 -16.11 2.12
CA THR A 88 -1.61 -15.26 3.18
C THR A 88 -0.52 -14.72 4.11
N ALA A 89 0.49 -15.52 4.42
CA ALA A 89 1.60 -15.09 5.27
C ALA A 89 2.40 -13.94 4.64
N GLN A 90 2.68 -14.02 3.33
CA GLN A 90 3.41 -12.98 2.61
C GLN A 90 2.60 -11.69 2.48
N VAL A 91 1.30 -11.81 2.18
CA VAL A 91 0.39 -10.67 2.15
C VAL A 91 0.30 -10.01 3.52
N ASN A 92 0.14 -10.78 4.59
CA ASN A 92 0.11 -10.24 5.96
C ASN A 92 1.41 -9.54 6.34
N ALA A 93 2.57 -10.05 5.89
CA ALA A 93 3.86 -9.40 6.14
C ALA A 93 3.96 -8.02 5.45
N PHE A 94 3.43 -7.88 4.23
CA PHE A 94 3.38 -6.60 3.53
C PHE A 94 2.45 -5.59 4.21
N PHE A 95 1.26 -6.03 4.61
CA PHE A 95 0.30 -5.15 5.28
C PHE A 95 0.73 -4.80 6.70
N GLY A 96 1.34 -5.73 7.44
CA GLY A 96 1.78 -5.55 8.82
C GLY A 96 0.65 -5.55 9.84
N GLY A 97 1.03 -5.35 11.10
CA GLY A 97 0.17 -5.52 12.27
C GLY A 97 -0.27 -4.24 12.98
N ALA A 98 0.16 -3.05 12.53
CA ALA A 98 -0.15 -1.78 13.20
C ALA A 98 -1.65 -1.61 13.49
N ALA A 99 -2.01 -1.28 14.72
CA ALA A 99 -3.37 -0.99 15.15
C ALA A 99 -3.63 0.52 15.18
N VAL A 100 -4.91 0.93 15.10
CA VAL A 100 -5.31 2.34 15.24
C VAL A 100 -4.83 2.93 16.57
N SER A 101 -4.83 2.13 17.64
CA SER A 101 -4.38 2.53 18.97
C SER A 101 -2.87 2.74 19.10
N ASP A 102 -2.07 2.31 18.11
CA ASP A 102 -0.61 2.46 18.16
C ASP A 102 -0.16 3.89 17.82
N PHE A 103 -1.10 4.76 17.40
CA PHE A 103 -0.82 6.12 16.96
C PHE A 103 -1.29 7.16 17.97
N THR A 104 -0.40 8.07 18.34
CA THR A 104 -0.71 9.19 19.24
C THR A 104 -0.42 10.51 18.52
N ALA A 105 -1.42 11.38 18.42
CA ALA A 105 -1.23 12.70 17.86
C ALA A 105 -0.51 13.62 18.87
N SER A 106 0.45 14.41 18.37
CA SER A 106 1.04 15.54 19.08
C SER A 106 0.58 16.85 18.42
N ALA A 107 1.22 17.99 18.71
CA ALA A 107 0.85 19.26 18.11
C ALA A 107 1.05 19.31 16.58
N MET A 108 2.16 18.74 16.07
CA MET A 108 2.55 18.85 14.65
C MET A 108 3.16 17.55 14.09
N SER A 109 2.90 16.43 14.75
CA SER A 109 3.35 15.10 14.32
C SER A 109 2.47 13.99 14.87
N VAL A 110 2.59 12.81 14.29
CA VAL A 110 2.00 11.58 14.82
C VAL A 110 3.12 10.66 15.32
N GLY A 111 3.02 10.24 16.58
CA GLY A 111 3.90 9.22 17.17
C GLY A 111 3.34 7.82 16.93
N TYR A 112 4.22 6.83 16.84
CA TYR A 112 3.86 5.42 16.71
C TYR A 112 4.60 4.58 17.77
N SER A 113 3.85 3.76 18.51
CA SER A 113 4.37 2.92 19.61
C SER A 113 4.17 1.42 19.40
N GLY A 114 3.69 1.00 18.23
CA GLY A 114 3.54 -0.42 17.88
C GLY A 114 4.86 -1.11 17.50
N ALA A 115 4.77 -2.31 16.94
CA ALA A 115 5.92 -3.10 16.51
C ALA A 115 6.80 -2.32 15.49
N PRO A 116 8.14 -2.44 15.52
CA PRO A 116 9.05 -1.72 14.63
C PRO A 116 9.02 -2.30 13.20
N GLU A 117 7.92 -2.09 12.49
CA GLU A 117 7.66 -2.64 11.15
C GLU A 117 7.64 -1.55 10.06
N TRP A 118 7.99 -1.94 8.83
CA TRP A 118 7.86 -1.10 7.63
C TRP A 118 6.73 -1.67 6.79
N SER A 119 5.50 -1.31 7.14
CA SER A 119 4.29 -1.94 6.61
C SER A 119 3.34 -0.93 5.98
N LEU A 120 2.53 -1.39 5.03
CA LEU A 120 1.54 -0.52 4.38
C LEU A 120 0.53 0.02 5.41
N ARG A 121 0.05 -0.83 6.31
CA ARG A 121 -0.94 -0.46 7.32
C ARG A 121 -0.40 0.61 8.27
N ARG A 122 0.85 0.48 8.71
CA ARG A 122 1.49 1.49 9.55
C ARG A 122 1.56 2.84 8.84
N MET A 123 2.00 2.85 7.58
CA MET A 123 2.09 4.08 6.79
C MET A 123 0.71 4.75 6.60
N ILE A 124 -0.29 3.97 6.21
CA ILE A 124 -1.63 4.49 5.92
C ILE A 124 -2.31 5.01 7.18
N LEU A 125 -2.22 4.30 8.31
CA LEU A 125 -2.79 4.77 9.57
C LEU A 125 -2.06 6.02 10.10
N HIS A 126 -0.73 6.11 9.98
CA HIS A 126 0.01 7.34 10.30
C HIS A 126 -0.59 8.54 9.56
N TYR A 127 -0.78 8.42 8.24
CA TYR A 127 -1.35 9.49 7.43
C TYR A 127 -2.83 9.77 7.75
N ALA A 128 -3.62 8.76 8.13
CA ALA A 128 -4.99 8.98 8.57
C ALA A 128 -5.05 9.83 9.85
N HIS A 129 -4.22 9.50 10.86
CA HIS A 129 -4.09 10.29 12.09
C HIS A 129 -3.55 11.69 11.80
N LEU A 130 -2.62 11.82 10.86
CA LEU A 130 -2.06 13.10 10.45
C LEU A 130 -3.12 14.00 9.79
N CYS A 131 -3.96 13.43 8.92
CA CYS A 131 -5.10 14.11 8.32
C CYS A 131 -6.13 14.52 9.37
N ALA A 132 -6.39 13.68 10.37
CA ALA A 132 -7.28 14.00 11.48
C ALA A 132 -6.75 15.19 12.30
N LEU A 133 -5.45 15.16 12.63
CA LEU A 133 -4.76 16.25 13.33
C LEU A 133 -4.80 17.58 12.55
N ALA A 134 -4.76 17.52 11.22
CA ALA A 134 -4.88 18.70 10.35
C ALA A 134 -6.31 19.28 10.27
N GLY A 135 -7.30 18.70 10.96
CA GLY A 135 -8.70 19.09 10.89
C GLY A 135 -9.53 18.33 9.85
N GLY A 136 -9.03 17.17 9.40
CA GLY A 136 -9.71 16.25 8.49
C GLY A 136 -9.61 16.63 7.00
N VAL A 137 -9.88 15.66 6.13
CA VAL A 137 -9.86 15.78 4.67
C VAL A 137 -11.19 15.32 4.06
N ASP A 138 -11.48 15.70 2.82
CA ASP A 138 -12.71 15.34 2.10
C ASP A 138 -12.63 13.93 1.52
N GLY A 139 -11.43 13.50 1.13
CA GLY A 139 -11.15 12.17 0.63
C GLY A 139 -9.80 11.64 1.10
N PHE A 140 -9.69 10.33 1.23
CA PHE A 140 -8.48 9.64 1.63
C PHE A 140 -8.34 8.32 0.86
N LEU A 141 -7.18 8.11 0.24
CA LEU A 141 -6.87 6.87 -0.48
C LEU A 141 -6.06 5.91 0.39
N ILE A 142 -6.52 4.66 0.52
CA ILE A 142 -5.86 3.63 1.34
C ILE A 142 -4.76 2.86 0.61
N GLY A 143 -4.60 3.12 -0.69
CA GLY A 143 -3.67 2.42 -1.56
C GLY A 143 -4.00 2.72 -3.02
N SER A 144 -3.09 2.31 -3.90
CA SER A 144 -3.28 2.49 -5.33
C SER A 144 -2.46 1.52 -6.16
N GLU A 145 -3.06 1.05 -7.25
CA GLU A 145 -2.42 0.24 -8.29
C GLU A 145 -1.57 -0.92 -7.71
N LEU A 146 -2.05 -1.57 -6.65
CA LEU A 146 -1.43 -2.74 -6.02
C LEU A 146 -1.84 -4.03 -6.74
N ARG A 147 -1.95 -3.98 -8.08
CA ARG A 147 -2.50 -5.04 -8.93
C ARG A 147 -1.92 -6.42 -8.62
N GLY A 148 -0.59 -6.53 -8.55
CA GLY A 148 0.08 -7.80 -8.27
C GLY A 148 -0.28 -8.39 -6.90
N LEU A 149 -0.62 -7.55 -5.91
CA LEU A 149 -1.10 -8.00 -4.60
C LEU A 149 -2.59 -8.32 -4.60
N THR A 150 -3.42 -7.44 -5.17
CA THR A 150 -4.88 -7.59 -5.17
C THR A 150 -5.33 -8.83 -5.94
N GLN A 151 -4.52 -9.33 -6.87
CA GLN A 151 -4.77 -10.54 -7.64
C GLN A 151 -4.31 -11.85 -6.97
N LEU A 152 -3.59 -11.79 -5.84
CA LEU A 152 -3.15 -12.99 -5.12
C LEU A 152 -4.32 -13.73 -4.47
N ARG A 153 -4.31 -15.06 -4.61
CA ARG A 153 -5.39 -15.96 -4.18
C ARG A 153 -4.91 -16.88 -3.07
N ALA A 154 -5.71 -17.05 -2.01
CA ALA A 154 -5.43 -18.00 -0.93
C ALA A 154 -6.11 -19.37 -1.11
N GLY A 155 -6.65 -19.65 -2.31
CA GLY A 155 -7.53 -20.79 -2.58
C GLY A 155 -8.99 -20.50 -2.21
N GLY A 156 -9.92 -21.31 -2.74
CA GLY A 156 -11.35 -21.23 -2.41
C GLY A 156 -12.01 -19.88 -2.74
N GLY A 157 -11.51 -19.14 -3.74
CA GLY A 157 -12.01 -17.81 -4.12
C GLY A 157 -11.61 -16.68 -3.17
N SER A 158 -10.65 -16.90 -2.26
CA SER A 158 -10.20 -15.90 -1.29
C SER A 158 -9.09 -15.00 -1.84
N TYR A 159 -9.23 -13.68 -1.66
CA TYR A 159 -8.26 -12.65 -2.04
C TYR A 159 -7.73 -11.91 -0.79
N PRO A 160 -6.64 -12.40 -0.15
CA PRO A 160 -6.19 -11.89 1.13
C PRO A 160 -5.81 -10.40 1.13
N ALA A 161 -5.23 -9.88 0.03
CA ALA A 161 -4.90 -8.46 -0.04
C ALA A 161 -6.15 -7.57 -0.07
N VAL A 162 -7.21 -8.00 -0.75
CA VAL A 162 -8.50 -7.30 -0.73
C VAL A 162 -9.11 -7.33 0.67
N ALA A 163 -9.07 -8.49 1.34
CA ALA A 163 -9.53 -8.59 2.73
C ALA A 163 -8.77 -7.62 3.65
N GLN A 164 -7.45 -7.52 3.50
CA GLN A 164 -6.62 -6.55 4.25
C GLN A 164 -6.98 -5.09 3.92
N LEU A 165 -7.22 -4.75 2.64
CA LEU A 165 -7.66 -3.40 2.24
C LEU A 165 -9.04 -3.05 2.82
N LYS A 166 -9.97 -4.00 2.88
CA LYS A 166 -11.30 -3.80 3.50
C LYS A 166 -11.17 -3.53 5.00
N THR A 167 -10.34 -4.29 5.70
CA THR A 167 -10.03 -4.05 7.12
C THR A 167 -9.40 -2.67 7.30
N LEU A 168 -8.37 -2.35 6.52
CA LEU A 168 -7.71 -1.04 6.55
C LEU A 168 -8.69 0.11 6.28
N ALA A 169 -9.64 -0.05 5.36
CA ALA A 169 -10.68 0.94 5.10
C ALA A 169 -11.56 1.20 6.34
N ALA A 170 -11.93 0.13 7.07
CA ALA A 170 -12.71 0.25 8.30
C ALA A 170 -11.91 0.96 9.41
N ASP A 171 -10.62 0.67 9.53
CA ASP A 171 -9.75 1.34 10.50
C ASP A 171 -9.54 2.82 10.17
N VAL A 172 -9.30 3.14 8.89
CA VAL A 172 -9.23 4.54 8.44
C VAL A 172 -10.57 5.25 8.67
N ARG A 173 -11.72 4.58 8.50
CA ARG A 173 -13.04 5.14 8.83
C ARG A 173 -13.16 5.49 10.32
N ALA A 174 -12.61 4.68 11.22
CA ALA A 174 -12.62 4.96 12.65
C ALA A 174 -11.83 6.24 13.00
N VAL A 175 -10.78 6.56 12.23
CA VAL A 175 -9.97 7.77 12.41
C VAL A 175 -10.55 8.99 11.67
N LEU A 176 -11.04 8.80 10.45
CA LEU A 176 -11.53 9.84 9.54
C LEU A 176 -13.03 9.65 9.25
N ALA A 177 -13.86 9.88 10.26
CA ALA A 177 -15.30 9.60 10.21
C ALA A 177 -16.06 10.29 9.06
N SER A 178 -15.63 11.48 8.63
CA SER A 178 -16.31 12.26 7.58
C SER A 178 -15.71 12.10 6.17
N ALA A 179 -14.50 11.56 6.03
CA ALA A 179 -13.81 11.50 4.74
C ALA A 179 -14.43 10.45 3.82
N LYS A 180 -14.41 10.67 2.51
CA LYS A 180 -14.62 9.59 1.54
C LYS A 180 -13.37 8.71 1.51
N ILE A 181 -13.54 7.40 1.60
CA ILE A 181 -12.42 6.45 1.62
C ILE A 181 -12.51 5.59 0.37
N SER A 182 -11.40 5.48 -0.36
CA SER A 182 -11.34 4.66 -1.58
C SER A 182 -9.96 4.04 -1.76
N TYR A 183 -9.90 3.06 -2.65
CA TYR A 183 -8.69 2.56 -3.28
C TYR A 183 -8.60 3.12 -4.71
N ALA A 184 -7.43 3.56 -5.15
CA ALA A 184 -7.21 4.05 -6.51
C ALA A 184 -6.66 2.91 -7.38
N ALA A 185 -7.57 2.07 -7.86
CA ALA A 185 -7.25 0.94 -8.72
C ALA A 185 -6.65 1.38 -10.06
N ASP A 186 -5.69 0.61 -10.56
CA ASP A 186 -5.22 0.71 -11.93
C ASP A 186 -6.35 0.37 -12.90
N TRP A 187 -6.35 0.97 -14.09
CA TRP A 187 -7.37 0.71 -15.11
C TRP A 187 -7.44 -0.78 -15.50
N SER A 188 -6.31 -1.52 -15.39
CA SER A 188 -6.28 -2.95 -15.66
C SER A 188 -6.94 -3.82 -14.59
N GLU A 189 -7.33 -3.24 -13.44
CA GLU A 189 -8.08 -3.95 -12.40
C GLU A 189 -9.60 -3.88 -12.64
N TYR A 190 -10.09 -3.00 -13.52
CA TYR A 190 -11.53 -2.70 -13.66
C TYR A 190 -12.36 -3.84 -14.25
N PHE A 191 -11.74 -4.72 -15.04
CA PHE A 191 -12.41 -5.85 -15.68
C PHE A 191 -12.32 -7.16 -14.88
N GLY A 192 -11.88 -7.09 -13.62
CA GLY A 192 -11.68 -8.24 -12.74
C GLY A 192 -10.36 -8.95 -12.97
N HIS A 193 -10.12 -10.03 -12.21
CA HIS A 193 -8.93 -10.88 -12.33
C HIS A 193 -9.25 -12.08 -13.22
N HIS A 194 -8.44 -12.25 -14.27
CA HIS A 194 -8.50 -13.34 -15.23
C HIS A 194 -7.20 -14.15 -15.08
N PRO A 195 -7.15 -15.16 -14.20
CA PRO A 195 -5.92 -15.89 -13.94
C PRO A 195 -5.49 -16.69 -15.18
N ASN A 196 -4.20 -16.62 -15.51
CA ASN A 196 -3.62 -17.37 -16.63
C ASN A 196 -3.18 -18.79 -16.19
N ASP A 197 -4.08 -19.53 -15.53
CA ASP A 197 -3.83 -20.89 -15.02
C ASP A 197 -4.62 -21.98 -15.77
N GLY A 198 -5.24 -21.61 -16.89
CA GLY A 198 -6.03 -22.50 -17.74
C GLY A 198 -7.47 -22.74 -17.26
N SER A 199 -7.89 -22.17 -16.13
CA SER A 199 -9.27 -22.27 -15.63
C SER A 199 -10.30 -21.60 -16.56
N GLY A 200 -9.94 -20.48 -17.19
CA GLY A 200 -10.87 -19.62 -17.92
C GLY A 200 -11.76 -18.78 -16.98
N ASP A 201 -11.43 -18.71 -15.69
CA ASP A 201 -12.23 -17.99 -14.70
C ASP A 201 -12.16 -16.46 -14.86
N VAL A 202 -13.23 -15.78 -14.43
CA VAL A 202 -13.30 -14.32 -14.32
C VAL A 202 -13.78 -13.95 -12.92
N TYR A 203 -12.92 -13.28 -12.15
CA TYR A 203 -13.20 -12.92 -10.76
C TYR A 203 -13.36 -11.40 -10.55
N PHE A 204 -14.54 -10.97 -10.13
CA PHE A 204 -14.81 -9.60 -9.65
C PHE A 204 -14.48 -9.50 -8.17
N HIS A 205 -13.20 -9.29 -7.86
CA HIS A 205 -12.64 -9.44 -6.52
C HIS A 205 -12.51 -8.15 -5.72
N LEU A 206 -12.57 -6.98 -6.35
CA LEU A 206 -12.42 -5.65 -5.72
C LEU A 206 -13.76 -5.08 -5.19
#